data_AF-G6YZ79-F1
#
_entry.id   AF-G6YZ79-F1
#
_cell.length_a   1.000
_cell.length_b   1.000
_cell.length_c   1.000
_cell.angle_alpha   90.00
_cell.angle_beta   90.00
_cell.angle_gamma   90.00
#
_symmetry.space_group_name_H-M   'P 1'
#
loop_
_entity.id
_entity.type
_entity.pdbx_description
1 polymer ?
#
loop_
_entity_poly.entity_id
_entity_poly.type
_entity_poly.pdbx_seq_one_letter_code
_entity_poly.pdbx_strand_id
1 'polypeptide(L)'
;MNTPHHSDLGATLEQSRSGLRDSHRRSLMRLLFLITGSALVIFACLQFLNGYPWVAVAELFASTLLFFGVWRLKSTPHLQQWVYAYLVPLFAFFLVIMLLPEASVSAFVWVLMMPVLAYLLLGKKEGMILSAPFMLVGGVIYYIHLGQVGSPHAMIDLLNMVLCGALMLAFIHLYEVRREESEQRLVDMAQTDALTGLANRSNFQGTLNRTIAECDRSGAGFALVVMDIDHFKVVNDTLGHEAGDFVLKNISRCMTERLRSTDFVGRLGGEEFGLILRDVKPADAFVLMDELRQRISDLELPYGEARIRVTASFGIAQWPDHGREAESLFRVADRWLYSGKRAGRNCVVGAGHNPRQLEILTVEAS
;
A
#
# COMPACT_ATOMS: atom_id res chain seq x y z
N MET A 1 -8.73 -27.77 13.26
CA MET A 1 -9.69 -26.67 13.11
C MET A 1 -8.87 -25.45 12.72
N ASN A 2 -8.91 -25.09 11.44
CA ASN A 2 -7.96 -24.19 10.80
C ASN A 2 -8.10 -22.75 11.30
N THR A 3 -7.00 -22.19 11.80
CA THR A 3 -6.83 -20.76 12.09
C THR A 3 -6.54 -20.01 10.79
N PRO A 4 -7.17 -18.85 10.50
CA PRO A 4 -6.83 -18.07 9.33
C PRO A 4 -5.51 -17.31 9.57
N HIS A 5 -4.56 -17.49 8.65
CA HIS A 5 -3.29 -16.76 8.58
C HIS A 5 -3.57 -15.28 8.27
N HIS A 6 -3.29 -14.36 9.21
CA HIS A 6 -3.38 -12.91 8.98
C HIS A 6 -2.06 -12.33 8.45
N SER A 7 -1.70 -12.72 7.24
CA SER A 7 -0.81 -11.99 6.32
C SER A 7 -1.59 -10.97 5.45
N ASP A 8 -2.89 -10.81 5.72
CA ASP A 8 -3.87 -10.41 4.72
C ASP A 8 -4.03 -8.89 4.57
N LEU A 9 -3.69 -8.07 5.57
CA LEU A 9 -3.93 -6.62 5.50
C LEU A 9 -2.93 -5.89 4.58
N GLY A 10 -1.66 -6.27 4.63
CA GLY A 10 -0.64 -5.77 3.69
C GLY A 10 -0.93 -6.25 2.28
N ALA A 11 -1.28 -7.53 2.14
CA ALA A 11 -1.67 -8.12 0.87
C ALA A 11 -2.94 -7.47 0.28
N THR A 12 -3.97 -7.17 1.08
CA THR A 12 -5.19 -6.49 0.60
C THR A 12 -4.94 -5.03 0.23
N LEU A 13 -4.06 -4.31 0.94
CA LEU A 13 -3.66 -2.96 0.54
C LEU A 13 -2.83 -2.96 -0.74
N GLU A 14 -1.88 -3.88 -0.89
CA GLU A 14 -1.14 -4.08 -2.14
C GLU A 14 -2.06 -4.52 -3.28
N GLN A 15 -3.01 -5.41 -3.02
CA GLN A 15 -3.99 -5.89 -3.99
C GLN A 15 -4.94 -4.76 -4.42
N SER A 16 -5.38 -3.92 -3.48
CA SER A 16 -6.17 -2.71 -3.76
C SER A 16 -5.39 -1.68 -4.58
N ARG A 17 -4.12 -1.41 -4.21
CA ARG A 17 -3.21 -0.56 -4.99
C ARG A 17 -2.98 -1.11 -6.39
N SER A 18 -2.75 -2.42 -6.53
CA SER A 18 -2.55 -3.08 -7.82
C SER A 18 -3.81 -3.00 -8.70
N GLY A 19 -4.99 -3.15 -8.11
CA GLY A 19 -6.28 -3.02 -8.79
C GLY A 19 -6.57 -1.59 -9.26
N LEU A 20 -6.30 -0.58 -8.42
CA LEU A 20 -6.42 0.83 -8.79
C LEU A 20 -5.44 1.20 -9.91
N ARG A 21 -4.21 0.71 -9.85
CA ARG A 21 -3.19 0.92 -10.89
C ARG A 21 -3.62 0.30 -12.21
N ASP A 22 -4.14 -0.93 -12.18
CA ASP A 22 -4.64 -1.61 -13.37
C ASP A 22 -5.89 -0.94 -13.95
N SER A 23 -6.78 -0.39 -13.12
CA SER A 23 -7.93 0.40 -13.58
C SER A 23 -7.50 1.67 -14.32
N HIS A 24 -6.55 2.42 -13.75
CA HIS A 24 -5.99 3.62 -14.41
C HIS A 24 -5.29 3.26 -15.73
N ARG A 25 -4.46 2.21 -15.74
CA ARG A 25 -3.77 1.73 -16.96
C ARG A 25 -4.76 1.32 -18.05
N ARG A 26 -5.86 0.64 -17.69
CA ARG A 26 -6.93 0.28 -18.65
C ARG A 26 -7.60 1.51 -19.24
N SER A 27 -7.95 2.49 -18.42
CA SER A 27 -8.58 3.73 -18.87
C SER A 27 -7.67 4.50 -19.83
N LEU A 28 -6.40 4.64 -19.47
CA LEU A 28 -5.40 5.28 -20.32
C LEU A 28 -5.19 4.50 -21.63
N MET A 29 -5.04 3.18 -21.58
CA MET A 29 -4.86 2.35 -22.78
C MET A 29 -6.02 2.49 -23.76
N ARG A 30 -7.26 2.50 -23.22
CA ARG A 30 -8.47 2.70 -24.02
C ARG A 30 -8.50 4.08 -24.65
N LEU A 31 -8.08 5.12 -23.94
CA LEU A 31 -7.96 6.47 -24.48
C LEU A 31 -6.93 6.51 -25.62
N LEU A 32 -5.76 5.90 -25.43
CA LEU A 32 -4.73 5.81 -26.47
C LEU A 32 -5.22 5.04 -27.70
N PHE A 33 -5.95 3.93 -27.53
CA PHE A 33 -6.54 3.19 -28.65
C PHE A 33 -7.57 4.02 -29.42
N LEU A 34 -8.40 4.80 -28.72
CA LEU A 34 -9.37 5.70 -29.36
C LEU A 34 -8.66 6.81 -30.15
N ILE A 35 -7.66 7.46 -29.57
CA ILE A 35 -6.92 8.55 -30.22
C ILE A 35 -6.15 8.00 -31.43
N THR A 36 -5.35 6.94 -31.25
CA THR A 36 -4.54 6.34 -32.32
C THR A 36 -5.42 5.74 -33.41
N GLY A 37 -6.50 5.03 -33.05
CA GLY A 37 -7.45 4.48 -34.01
C GLY A 37 -8.11 5.59 -34.84
N SER A 38 -8.54 6.69 -34.21
CA SER A 38 -9.15 7.82 -34.91
C SER A 38 -8.15 8.52 -35.83
N ALA A 39 -6.91 8.70 -35.39
CA ALA A 39 -5.84 9.27 -36.22
C ALA A 39 -5.58 8.40 -37.47
N LEU A 40 -5.51 7.07 -37.31
CA LEU A 40 -5.31 6.15 -38.44
C LEU A 40 -6.44 6.20 -39.47
N VAL A 41 -7.69 6.45 -39.07
CA VAL A 41 -8.79 6.66 -40.04
C VAL A 41 -8.54 7.92 -40.89
N ILE A 42 -8.07 9.00 -40.26
CA ILE A 42 -7.75 10.24 -40.96
C ILE A 42 -6.60 10.02 -41.93
N PHE A 43 -5.52 9.36 -41.49
CA PHE A 43 -4.37 9.03 -42.36
C PHE A 43 -4.77 8.11 -43.51
N ALA A 44 -5.64 7.13 -43.28
CA ALA A 44 -6.09 6.23 -44.34
C ALA A 44 -6.87 6.98 -45.43
N CYS A 45 -7.74 7.92 -45.03
CA CYS A 45 -8.42 8.81 -45.99
C CYS A 45 -7.41 9.63 -46.80
N LEU A 46 -6.39 10.20 -46.16
CA LEU A 46 -5.33 10.96 -46.85
C LEU A 46 -4.54 10.07 -47.81
N GLN A 47 -4.19 8.84 -47.43
CA GLN A 47 -3.43 7.92 -48.27
C GLN A 47 -4.23 7.44 -49.48
N PHE A 48 -5.52 7.20 -49.29
CA PHE A 48 -6.42 6.88 -50.39
C PHE A 48 -6.47 8.02 -51.42
N LEU A 49 -6.60 9.27 -50.95
CA LEU A 49 -6.57 10.46 -51.81
C LEU A 49 -5.22 10.67 -52.51
N ASN A 50 -4.12 10.25 -51.88
CA ASN A 50 -2.76 10.35 -52.44
C ASN A 50 -2.35 9.14 -53.31
N GLY A 51 -3.28 8.23 -53.63
CA GLY A 51 -3.02 7.12 -54.55
C GLY A 51 -2.33 5.90 -53.93
N TYR A 52 -2.35 5.77 -52.59
CA TYR A 52 -1.81 4.62 -51.84
C TYR A 52 -2.93 3.77 -51.20
N PRO A 53 -3.80 3.11 -51.98
CA PRO A 53 -4.99 2.44 -51.45
C PRO A 53 -4.66 1.24 -50.56
N TRP A 54 -3.54 0.55 -50.82
CA TRP A 54 -3.14 -0.60 -50.02
C TRP A 54 -2.70 -0.20 -48.60
N VAL A 55 -2.04 0.95 -48.44
CA VAL A 55 -1.66 1.49 -47.13
C VAL A 55 -2.90 1.92 -46.36
N ALA A 56 -3.82 2.61 -47.06
CA ALA A 56 -5.10 3.05 -46.48
C ALA A 56 -5.92 1.87 -45.94
N VAL A 57 -5.98 0.74 -46.65
CA VAL A 57 -6.66 -0.47 -46.18
C VAL A 57 -5.97 -1.06 -44.94
N ALA A 58 -4.64 -1.09 -44.90
CA ALA A 58 -3.90 -1.57 -43.74
C ALA A 58 -4.13 -0.69 -42.50
N GLU A 59 -4.18 0.63 -42.67
CA GLU A 59 -4.47 1.58 -41.59
C GLU A 59 -5.92 1.48 -41.09
N LEU A 60 -6.90 1.30 -41.98
CA LEU A 60 -8.29 1.05 -41.60
C LEU A 60 -8.42 -0.26 -40.80
N PHE A 61 -7.71 -1.30 -41.22
CA PHE A 61 -7.69 -2.58 -40.51
C PHE A 61 -7.09 -2.42 -39.10
N ALA A 62 -5.93 -1.77 -38.99
CA ALA A 62 -5.29 -1.48 -37.70
C ALA A 62 -6.20 -0.63 -36.79
N SER A 63 -6.85 0.40 -37.35
CA SER A 63 -7.82 1.22 -36.62
C SER A 63 -8.99 0.40 -36.08
N THR A 64 -9.54 -0.51 -36.90
CA THR A 64 -10.62 -1.41 -36.49
C THR A 64 -10.18 -2.33 -35.33
N LEU A 65 -8.95 -2.86 -35.37
CA LEU A 65 -8.38 -3.66 -34.28
C LEU A 65 -8.23 -2.85 -32.99
N LEU A 66 -7.79 -1.59 -33.07
CA LEU A 66 -7.67 -0.71 -31.91
C LEU A 66 -9.05 -0.42 -31.29
N PHE A 67 -10.06 -0.10 -32.10
CA PHE A 67 -11.43 0.11 -31.61
C PHE A 67 -12.02 -1.15 -30.97
N PHE A 68 -11.78 -2.33 -31.55
CA PHE A 68 -12.13 -3.59 -30.92
C PHE A 68 -11.40 -3.77 -29.57
N GLY A 69 -10.12 -3.43 -29.51
CA GLY A 69 -9.30 -3.45 -28.30
C GLY A 69 -9.88 -2.58 -27.18
N VAL A 70 -10.47 -1.42 -27.49
CA VAL A 70 -11.10 -0.52 -26.49
C VAL A 70 -12.19 -1.24 -25.69
N TRP A 71 -12.98 -2.08 -26.37
CA TRP A 71 -14.02 -2.88 -25.72
C TRP A 71 -13.39 -4.03 -24.92
N ARG A 72 -12.42 -4.74 -25.52
CA ARG A 72 -11.80 -5.93 -24.91
C ARG A 72 -10.98 -5.61 -23.65
N LEU A 73 -10.36 -4.42 -23.59
CA LEU A 73 -9.55 -3.96 -22.45
C LEU A 73 -10.34 -3.81 -21.14
N LYS A 74 -11.67 -3.72 -21.20
CA LYS A 74 -12.53 -3.67 -20.00
C LYS A 74 -12.45 -4.94 -19.16
N SER A 75 -12.30 -6.10 -19.81
CA SER A 75 -12.48 -7.42 -19.18
C SER A 75 -11.29 -8.36 -19.37
N THR A 76 -10.20 -7.93 -20.03
CA THR A 76 -9.04 -8.80 -20.27
C THR A 76 -8.24 -9.07 -18.98
N PRO A 77 -7.88 -10.33 -18.67
CA PRO A 77 -6.96 -10.63 -17.58
C PRO A 77 -5.49 -10.33 -17.95
N HIS A 78 -5.16 -10.28 -19.24
CA HIS A 78 -3.77 -10.13 -19.72
C HIS A 78 -3.44 -8.71 -20.18
N LEU A 79 -3.71 -7.69 -19.36
CA LEU A 79 -3.53 -6.27 -19.73
C LEU A 79 -2.12 -5.97 -20.28
N GLN A 80 -1.08 -6.50 -19.63
CA GLN A 80 0.31 -6.25 -20.02
C GLN A 80 0.64 -6.73 -21.45
N GLN A 81 0.06 -7.84 -21.91
CA GLN A 81 0.26 -8.33 -23.28
C GLN A 81 -0.38 -7.39 -24.31
N TRP A 82 -1.56 -6.83 -24.01
CA TRP A 82 -2.20 -5.81 -24.85
C TRP A 82 -1.38 -4.52 -24.92
N VAL A 83 -0.71 -4.15 -23.81
CA VAL A 83 0.21 -3.00 -23.80
C VAL A 83 1.38 -3.24 -24.76
N TYR A 84 2.04 -4.39 -24.70
CA TYR A 84 3.13 -4.72 -25.62
C TYR A 84 2.68 -4.85 -27.08
N ALA A 85 1.53 -5.49 -27.32
CA ALA A 85 0.94 -5.65 -28.64
C ALA A 85 0.60 -4.31 -29.32
N TYR A 86 0.48 -3.23 -28.54
CA TYR A 86 0.31 -1.88 -29.04
C TYR A 86 1.64 -1.12 -29.16
N LEU A 87 2.43 -1.07 -28.09
CA LEU A 87 3.64 -0.25 -28.04
C LEU A 87 4.71 -0.71 -29.01
N VAL A 88 4.89 -2.03 -29.19
CA VAL A 88 5.92 -2.56 -30.10
C VAL A 88 5.62 -2.17 -31.55
N PRO A 89 4.42 -2.43 -32.11
CA PRO A 89 4.10 -1.96 -33.46
C PRO A 89 4.12 -0.44 -33.60
N LEU A 90 3.65 0.29 -32.59
CA LEU A 90 3.67 1.75 -32.60
C LEU A 90 5.10 2.30 -32.68
N PHE A 91 6.02 1.78 -31.87
CA PHE A 91 7.42 2.22 -31.89
C PHE A 91 8.12 1.80 -33.18
N ALA A 92 7.86 0.58 -33.66
CA ALA A 92 8.39 0.11 -34.93
C ALA A 92 7.91 0.98 -36.10
N PHE A 93 6.64 1.37 -36.12
CA PHE A 93 6.08 2.28 -37.12
C PHE A 93 6.81 3.63 -37.14
N PHE A 94 7.08 4.22 -35.97
CA PHE A 94 7.85 5.47 -35.92
C PHE A 94 9.29 5.31 -36.44
N LEU A 95 9.95 4.18 -36.13
CA LEU A 95 11.27 3.90 -36.70
C LEU A 95 11.24 3.72 -38.22
N VAL A 96 10.21 3.07 -38.75
CA VAL A 96 10.04 2.90 -40.21
C VAL A 96 9.83 4.25 -40.90
N ILE A 97 9.01 5.14 -40.34
CA ILE A 97 8.85 6.51 -40.88
C ILE A 97 10.20 7.23 -40.90
N MET A 98 11.04 7.07 -39.88
CA MET A 98 12.37 7.68 -39.86
C MET A 98 13.32 7.13 -40.93
N LEU A 99 13.10 5.93 -41.45
CA LEU A 99 13.85 5.40 -42.60
C LEU A 99 13.38 5.99 -43.94
N LEU A 100 12.26 6.71 -43.95
CA LEU A 100 11.67 7.36 -45.12
C LEU A 100 11.79 8.89 -44.96
N PRO A 101 12.97 9.50 -45.20
CA PRO A 101 13.21 10.92 -44.92
C PRO A 101 12.29 11.87 -45.70
N GLU A 102 11.84 11.47 -46.89
CA GLU A 102 10.84 12.19 -47.70
C GLU A 102 9.45 12.28 -47.03
N ALA A 103 9.14 11.38 -46.08
CA ALA A 103 7.83 11.30 -45.45
C ALA A 103 7.63 12.34 -44.35
N SER A 104 8.62 12.55 -43.49
CA SER A 104 8.55 13.55 -42.41
C SER A 104 9.88 13.77 -41.71
N VAL A 105 10.45 14.97 -41.87
CA VAL A 105 11.66 15.42 -41.16
C VAL A 105 11.45 15.47 -39.64
N SER A 106 10.22 15.70 -39.17
CA SER A 106 9.90 15.78 -37.73
C SER A 106 9.68 14.43 -37.05
N ALA A 107 9.86 13.30 -37.76
CA ALA A 107 9.55 11.98 -37.23
C ALA A 107 10.43 11.59 -36.02
N PHE A 108 11.64 12.15 -35.91
CA PHE A 108 12.56 11.89 -34.80
C PHE A 108 12.00 12.34 -33.44
N VAL A 109 11.07 13.31 -33.40
CA VAL A 109 10.44 13.77 -32.16
C VAL A 109 9.64 12.64 -31.49
N TRP A 110 9.12 11.68 -32.24
CA TRP A 110 8.38 10.55 -31.67
C TRP A 110 9.26 9.60 -30.86
N VAL A 111 10.56 9.51 -31.15
CA VAL A 111 11.52 8.74 -30.36
C VAL A 111 11.58 9.24 -28.92
N LEU A 112 11.41 10.54 -28.73
CA LEU A 112 11.37 11.19 -27.42
C LEU A 112 10.12 10.79 -26.60
N MET A 113 9.00 10.47 -27.26
CA MET A 113 7.75 10.07 -26.59
C MET A 113 7.70 8.60 -26.19
N MET A 114 8.59 7.75 -26.74
CA MET A 114 8.65 6.31 -26.44
C MET A 114 8.82 6.00 -24.94
N PRO A 115 9.81 6.57 -24.22
CA PRO A 115 9.95 6.30 -22.78
C PRO A 115 8.75 6.78 -21.97
N VAL A 116 8.12 7.91 -22.34
CA VAL A 116 6.92 8.43 -21.68
C VAL A 116 5.78 7.41 -21.77
N LEU A 117 5.47 6.93 -22.97
CA LEU A 117 4.38 5.96 -23.19
C LEU A 117 4.69 4.60 -22.55
N ALA A 118 5.93 4.12 -22.66
CA ALA A 118 6.34 2.83 -22.11
C ALA A 118 6.28 2.83 -20.57
N TYR A 119 6.79 3.86 -19.91
CA TYR A 119 6.74 3.96 -18.45
C TYR A 119 5.32 4.11 -17.93
N LEU A 120 4.51 4.96 -18.57
CA LEU A 120 3.15 5.23 -18.13
C LEU A 120 2.25 3.98 -18.19
N LEU A 121 2.52 3.07 -19.13
CA LEU A 121 1.72 1.86 -19.33
C LEU A 121 2.33 0.59 -18.74
N LEU A 122 3.65 0.45 -18.67
CA LEU A 122 4.34 -0.75 -18.20
C LEU A 122 5.01 -0.58 -16.82
N GLY A 123 5.21 0.65 -16.35
CA GLY A 123 5.98 0.94 -15.14
C GLY A 123 7.47 1.12 -15.43
N LYS A 124 8.24 1.44 -14.38
CA LYS A 124 9.66 1.83 -14.49
C LYS A 124 10.55 0.76 -15.12
N LYS A 125 10.45 -0.50 -14.68
CA LYS A 125 11.37 -1.56 -15.10
C LYS A 125 11.06 -2.02 -16.53
N GLU A 126 9.84 -2.46 -16.76
CA GLU A 126 9.38 -2.94 -18.06
C GLU A 126 9.37 -1.83 -19.11
N GLY A 127 9.03 -0.59 -18.71
CA GLY A 127 9.08 0.59 -19.57
C GLY A 127 10.48 0.88 -20.09
N MET A 128 11.50 0.88 -19.21
CA MET A 128 12.91 1.04 -19.62
C MET A 128 13.38 -0.05 -20.57
N ILE A 129 13.10 -1.31 -20.23
CA ILE A 129 13.53 -2.48 -21.02
C ILE A 129 12.96 -2.38 -22.44
N LEU A 130 11.71 -1.92 -22.58
CA LEU A 130 11.09 -1.74 -23.88
C LEU A 130 11.61 -0.51 -24.62
N SER A 131 11.65 0.68 -23.99
CA SER A 131 11.93 1.92 -24.72
C SER A 131 13.40 2.11 -25.08
N ALA A 132 14.34 1.66 -24.25
CA ALA A 132 15.77 1.94 -24.45
C ALA A 132 16.32 1.39 -25.79
N PRO A 133 16.02 0.14 -26.22
CA PRO A 133 16.45 -0.35 -27.52
C PRO A 133 15.88 0.47 -28.69
N PHE A 134 14.59 0.83 -28.64
CA PHE A 134 13.97 1.64 -29.70
C PHE A 134 14.56 3.05 -29.77
N MET A 135 14.86 3.67 -28.63
CA MET A 135 15.53 4.96 -28.59
C MET A 135 16.94 4.91 -29.19
N LEU A 136 17.70 3.84 -28.88
CA LEU A 136 19.03 3.64 -29.43
C LEU A 136 18.98 3.46 -30.95
N VAL A 137 18.07 2.61 -31.45
CA VAL A 137 17.87 2.41 -32.89
C VAL A 137 17.42 3.72 -33.56
N GLY A 138 16.48 4.46 -32.96
CA GLY A 138 16.04 5.76 -33.46
C GLY A 138 17.17 6.77 -33.57
N GLY A 139 18.07 6.83 -32.58
CA GLY A 139 19.26 7.68 -32.63
C GLY A 139 20.23 7.31 -33.75
N VAL A 140 20.44 6.00 -33.97
CA VAL A 140 21.28 5.51 -35.08
C VAL A 140 20.65 5.84 -36.43
N ILE A 141 19.34 5.64 -36.60
CA ILE A 141 18.63 5.99 -37.84
C ILE A 141 18.74 7.49 -38.11
N TYR A 142 18.52 8.32 -37.09
CA TYR A 142 18.66 9.77 -37.21
C TYR A 142 20.06 10.15 -37.70
N TYR A 143 21.12 9.59 -37.09
CA TYR A 143 22.49 9.87 -37.46
C TYR A 143 22.84 9.49 -38.91
N ILE A 144 22.32 8.36 -39.39
CA ILE A 144 22.66 7.83 -40.72
C ILE A 144 21.80 8.44 -41.83
N HIS A 145 20.50 8.63 -41.61
CA HIS A 145 19.53 8.91 -42.67
C HIS A 145 18.98 10.35 -42.67
N LEU A 146 18.86 10.98 -41.51
CA LEU A 146 18.30 12.34 -41.40
C LEU A 146 19.37 13.41 -41.17
N GLY A 147 20.45 13.06 -40.46
CA GLY A 147 21.58 13.96 -40.25
C GLY A 147 22.44 14.05 -41.50
N GLN A 148 22.61 15.26 -42.07
CA GLN A 148 23.72 15.48 -42.99
C GLN A 148 25.03 15.35 -42.22
N VAL A 149 25.68 14.19 -42.33
CA VAL A 149 26.91 13.84 -41.63
C VAL A 149 27.96 14.94 -41.87
N GLY A 150 28.42 15.58 -40.79
CA GLY A 150 29.41 16.67 -40.83
C GLY A 150 28.83 18.09 -40.84
N SER A 151 27.50 18.27 -40.92
CA SER A 151 26.89 19.59 -40.74
C SER A 151 26.78 19.95 -39.24
N PRO A 152 27.10 21.20 -38.85
CA PRO A 152 26.91 21.66 -37.46
C PRO A 152 25.47 21.49 -36.95
N HIS A 153 24.48 21.64 -37.84
CA HIS A 153 23.06 21.51 -37.49
C HIS A 153 22.65 20.09 -37.10
N ALA A 154 23.10 19.05 -37.82
CA ALA A 154 22.79 17.66 -37.47
C ALA A 154 23.38 17.25 -36.11
N MET A 155 24.55 17.79 -35.75
CA MET A 155 25.18 17.52 -34.45
C MET A 155 24.44 18.23 -33.31
N ILE A 156 23.94 19.44 -33.55
CA ILE A 156 23.08 20.17 -32.59
C ILE A 156 21.78 19.40 -32.35
N ASP A 157 21.13 18.92 -33.41
CA ASP A 157 19.87 18.18 -33.30
C ASP A 157 20.04 16.81 -32.63
N LEU A 158 21.13 16.08 -32.93
CA LEU A 158 21.47 14.85 -32.23
C LEU A 158 21.71 15.11 -30.74
N LEU A 159 22.48 16.16 -30.40
CA LEU A 159 22.75 16.55 -29.01
C LEU A 159 21.45 16.94 -28.29
N ASN A 160 20.57 17.70 -28.96
CA ASN A 160 19.25 18.05 -28.44
C ASN A 160 18.39 16.81 -28.20
N MET A 161 18.40 15.83 -29.12
CA MET A 161 17.66 14.58 -28.97
C MET A 161 18.15 13.78 -27.75
N VAL A 162 19.47 13.64 -27.60
CA VAL A 162 20.08 12.93 -26.46
C VAL A 162 19.76 13.67 -25.16
N LEU A 163 19.91 15.00 -25.14
CA LEU A 163 19.63 15.83 -23.97
C LEU A 163 18.15 15.74 -23.56
N CYS A 164 17.23 15.92 -24.51
CA CYS A 164 15.79 15.79 -24.25
C CYS A 164 15.43 14.38 -23.77
N GLY A 165 15.98 13.34 -24.39
CA GLY A 165 15.81 11.95 -23.96
C GLY A 165 16.26 11.73 -22.51
N ALA A 166 17.45 12.20 -22.17
CA ALA A 166 17.99 12.12 -20.81
C ALA A 166 17.16 12.91 -19.80
N LEU A 167 16.73 14.13 -20.14
CA LEU A 167 15.88 14.96 -19.29
C LEU A 167 14.51 14.33 -19.06
N MET A 168 13.88 13.73 -20.07
CA MET A 168 12.60 13.02 -19.88
C MET A 168 12.78 11.79 -19.01
N LEU A 169 13.83 10.99 -19.22
CA LEU A 169 14.10 9.83 -18.35
C LEU A 169 14.32 10.27 -16.90
N ALA A 170 15.08 11.35 -16.68
CA ALA A 170 15.29 11.93 -15.35
C ALA A 170 13.98 12.45 -14.73
N PHE A 171 13.17 13.19 -15.50
CA PHE A 171 11.90 13.74 -15.05
C PHE A 171 10.90 12.64 -14.68
N ILE A 172 10.76 11.61 -15.53
CA ILE A 172 9.89 10.47 -15.28
C ILE A 172 10.36 9.71 -14.04
N HIS A 173 11.67 9.48 -13.89
CA HIS A 173 12.22 8.83 -12.71
C HIS A 173 11.92 9.61 -11.43
N LEU A 174 12.14 10.92 -11.45
CA LEU A 174 11.86 11.80 -10.31
C LEU A 174 10.37 11.86 -9.99
N TYR A 175 9.51 11.91 -11.02
CA TYR A 175 8.07 11.90 -10.86
C TYR A 175 7.59 10.61 -10.18
N GLU A 176 8.07 9.45 -10.63
CA GLU A 176 7.67 8.16 -10.06
C GLU A 176 8.11 8.05 -8.59
N VAL A 177 9.35 8.45 -8.27
CA VAL A 177 9.85 8.46 -6.89
C VAL A 177 9.00 9.38 -6.00
N ARG A 178 8.69 10.60 -6.46
CA ARG A 178 7.83 11.53 -5.71
C ARG A 178 6.41 11.01 -5.54
N ARG A 179 5.89 10.31 -6.54
CA ARG A 179 4.57 9.69 -6.47
C ARG A 179 4.56 8.59 -5.41
N GLU A 180 5.55 7.70 -5.41
CA GLU A 180 5.71 6.66 -4.40
C GLU A 180 5.79 7.28 -2.99
N GLU A 181 6.59 8.34 -2.82
CA GLU A 181 6.67 9.08 -1.56
C GLU A 181 5.33 9.69 -1.14
N SER A 182 4.58 10.29 -2.06
CA SER A 182 3.27 10.88 -1.75
C SER A 182 2.24 9.83 -1.38
N GLU A 183 2.21 8.70 -2.10
CA GLU A 183 1.34 7.58 -1.78
C GLU A 183 1.69 6.99 -0.40
N GLN A 184 2.99 6.90 -0.08
CA GLN A 184 3.44 6.45 1.23
C GLN A 184 3.06 7.45 2.33
N ARG A 185 3.24 8.75 2.10
CA ARG A 185 2.81 9.81 3.03
C ARG A 185 1.31 9.79 3.28
N LEU A 186 0.48 9.51 2.28
CA LEU A 186 -0.97 9.37 2.49
C LEU A 186 -1.30 8.19 3.40
N VAL A 187 -0.58 7.07 3.26
CA VAL A 187 -0.72 5.94 4.18
C VAL A 187 -0.19 6.27 5.57
N ASP A 188 0.91 7.00 5.66
CA ASP A 188 1.48 7.46 6.93
C ASP A 188 0.59 8.54 7.59
N MET A 189 -0.16 9.34 6.83
CA MET A 189 -1.14 10.28 7.39
C MET A 189 -2.38 9.57 7.92
N ALA A 190 -2.71 8.39 7.39
CA ALA A 190 -3.71 7.48 7.95
C ALA A 190 -3.09 6.60 9.05
N GLN A 191 -2.34 7.18 9.98
CA GLN A 191 -1.69 6.46 11.10
C GLN A 191 -2.59 6.24 12.32
N THR A 192 -3.78 6.82 12.31
CA THR A 192 -4.75 6.76 13.41
C THR A 192 -5.98 5.97 13.00
N ASP A 193 -6.60 5.31 13.99
CA ASP A 193 -7.92 4.71 13.88
C ASP A 193 -8.97 5.82 13.95
N ALA A 194 -9.81 5.95 12.92
CA ALA A 194 -10.76 7.05 12.79
C ALA A 194 -11.82 7.09 13.90
N LEU A 195 -12.12 5.95 14.53
CA LEU A 195 -13.13 5.86 15.58
C LEU A 195 -12.58 6.30 16.94
N THR A 196 -11.39 5.80 17.29
CA THR A 196 -10.81 5.94 18.63
C THR A 196 -9.76 7.06 18.73
N GLY A 197 -9.21 7.50 17.61
CA GLY A 197 -8.09 8.46 17.57
C GLY A 197 -6.74 7.87 17.97
N LEU A 198 -6.68 6.60 18.37
CA LEU A 198 -5.45 5.89 18.71
C LEU A 198 -4.65 5.54 17.45
N ALA A 199 -3.43 5.04 17.61
CA ALA A 199 -2.68 4.49 16.49
C ALA A 199 -3.46 3.31 15.87
N ASN A 200 -3.48 3.22 14.54
CA ASN A 200 -4.03 2.02 13.91
C ASN A 200 -3.03 0.85 13.95
N ARG A 201 -3.47 -0.33 13.52
CA ARG A 201 -2.66 -1.55 13.48
C ARG A 201 -1.32 -1.36 12.76
N SER A 202 -1.31 -0.67 11.62
CA SER A 202 -0.09 -0.46 10.82
C SER A 202 0.93 0.39 11.58
N ASN A 203 0.48 1.50 12.16
CA ASN A 203 1.31 2.37 12.97
C ASN A 203 1.83 1.67 14.23
N PHE A 204 0.95 0.92 14.92
CA PHE A 204 1.34 0.12 16.09
C PHE A 204 2.45 -0.89 15.77
N GLN A 205 2.30 -1.65 14.68
CA GLN A 205 3.31 -2.61 14.25
C GLN A 205 4.65 -1.94 13.90
N GLY A 206 4.60 -0.81 13.19
CA GLY A 206 5.79 -0.02 12.88
C GLY A 206 6.50 0.48 14.13
N THR A 207 5.75 1.00 15.10
CA THR A 207 6.28 1.46 16.39
C THR A 207 6.84 0.32 17.23
N LEU A 208 6.23 -0.87 17.22
CA LEU A 208 6.77 -2.05 17.89
C LEU A 208 8.13 -2.44 17.31
N ASN A 209 8.24 -2.52 15.98
CA ASN A 209 9.51 -2.85 15.31
C ASN A 209 10.61 -1.82 15.63
N ARG A 210 10.27 -0.52 15.68
CA ARG A 210 11.21 0.53 16.10
C ARG A 210 11.63 0.36 17.56
N THR A 211 10.67 0.08 18.45
CA THR A 211 10.93 -0.17 19.88
C THR A 211 11.87 -1.36 20.06
N ILE A 212 11.65 -2.46 19.34
CA ILE A 212 12.53 -3.63 19.35
C ILE A 212 13.96 -3.25 18.95
N ALA A 213 14.12 -2.56 17.83
CA ALA A 213 15.44 -2.15 17.35
C ALA A 213 16.14 -1.17 18.31
N GLU A 214 15.40 -0.30 18.97
CA GLU A 214 15.92 0.62 19.99
C GLU A 214 16.38 -0.13 21.25
N CYS A 215 15.53 -1.01 21.78
CA CYS A 215 15.79 -1.80 22.99
C CYS A 215 16.90 -2.84 22.80
N ASP A 216 17.03 -3.43 21.61
CA ASP A 216 18.12 -4.35 21.29
C ASP A 216 19.49 -3.63 21.32
N ARG A 217 19.55 -2.36 20.92
CA ARG A 217 20.77 -1.54 20.98
C ARG A 217 21.07 -0.99 22.38
N SER A 218 20.05 -0.54 23.11
CA SER A 218 20.25 0.10 24.41
C SER A 218 20.31 -0.88 25.58
N GLY A 219 19.84 -2.12 25.38
CA GLY A 219 19.63 -3.09 26.45
C GLY A 219 18.41 -2.80 27.33
N ALA A 220 17.59 -1.80 26.99
CA ALA A 220 16.39 -1.45 27.76
C ALA A 220 15.26 -2.49 27.55
N GLY A 221 14.47 -2.72 28.60
CA GLY A 221 13.29 -3.58 28.56
C GLY A 221 12.03 -2.85 28.10
N PHE A 222 11.06 -3.59 27.58
CA PHE A 222 9.70 -3.12 27.36
C PHE A 222 8.70 -4.29 27.46
N ALA A 223 7.43 -3.97 27.72
CA ALA A 223 6.34 -4.94 27.71
C ALA A 223 5.41 -4.70 26.51
N LEU A 224 5.06 -5.77 25.81
CA LEU A 224 3.97 -5.77 24.83
C LEU A 224 2.72 -6.33 25.51
N VAL A 225 1.63 -5.57 25.47
CA VAL A 225 0.33 -6.01 25.99
C VAL A 225 -0.67 -6.09 24.86
N VAL A 226 -1.42 -7.19 24.81
CA VAL A 226 -2.60 -7.32 23.97
C VAL A 226 -3.82 -7.36 24.88
N MET A 227 -4.79 -6.49 24.59
CA MET A 227 -6.01 -6.30 25.35
C MET A 227 -7.21 -6.57 24.46
N ASP A 228 -8.25 -7.14 25.02
CA ASP A 228 -9.54 -7.34 24.35
C ASP A 228 -10.70 -7.04 25.31
N ILE A 229 -11.74 -6.38 24.79
CA ILE A 229 -12.94 -6.06 25.56
C ILE A 229 -13.83 -7.30 25.67
N ASP A 230 -14.02 -7.74 26.90
CA ASP A 230 -14.78 -8.93 27.21
C ASP A 230 -16.26 -8.76 26.87
N HIS A 231 -16.82 -9.77 26.19
CA HIS A 231 -18.22 -9.80 25.77
C HIS A 231 -18.65 -8.61 24.88
N PHE A 232 -17.72 -7.96 24.17
CA PHE A 232 -18.02 -6.82 23.30
C PHE A 232 -19.13 -7.10 22.27
N LYS A 233 -19.14 -8.30 21.69
CA LYS A 233 -20.19 -8.73 20.78
C LYS A 233 -21.60 -8.65 21.40
N VAL A 234 -21.75 -8.97 22.68
CA VAL A 234 -23.05 -8.89 23.39
C VAL A 234 -23.55 -7.45 23.43
N VAL A 235 -22.65 -6.47 23.62
CA VAL A 235 -23.01 -5.04 23.58
C VAL A 235 -23.54 -4.68 22.20
N ASN A 236 -22.83 -5.05 21.13
CA ASN A 236 -23.28 -4.80 19.75
C ASN A 236 -24.62 -5.47 19.43
N ASP A 237 -24.78 -6.73 19.82
CA ASP A 237 -25.97 -7.52 19.52
C ASP A 237 -27.20 -7.02 20.31
N THR A 238 -27.00 -6.45 21.51
CA THR A 238 -28.09 -5.99 22.40
C THR A 238 -28.46 -4.53 22.18
N LEU A 239 -27.47 -3.66 21.94
CA LEU A 239 -27.63 -2.20 21.93
C LEU A 239 -27.26 -1.56 20.59
N GLY A 240 -26.84 -2.35 19.61
CA GLY A 240 -26.44 -1.90 18.28
C GLY A 240 -24.96 -1.47 18.19
N HIS A 241 -24.47 -1.36 16.96
CA HIS A 241 -23.08 -1.01 16.68
C HIS A 241 -22.67 0.38 17.17
N GLU A 242 -23.58 1.35 17.20
CA GLU A 242 -23.29 2.68 17.73
C GLU A 242 -22.95 2.65 19.23
N ALA A 243 -23.56 1.73 20.00
CA ALA A 243 -23.23 1.52 21.40
C ALA A 243 -21.83 0.90 21.56
N GLY A 244 -21.46 -0.06 20.69
CA GLY A 244 -20.11 -0.60 20.65
C GLY A 244 -19.07 0.46 20.32
N ASP A 245 -19.35 1.32 19.34
CA ASP A 245 -18.49 2.46 18.99
C ASP A 245 -18.31 3.43 20.16
N PHE A 246 -19.39 3.69 20.91
CA PHE A 246 -19.35 4.50 22.13
C PHE A 246 -18.47 3.86 23.22
N VAL A 247 -18.57 2.55 23.42
CA VAL A 247 -17.69 1.81 24.34
C VAL A 247 -16.22 1.93 23.91
N LEU A 248 -15.91 1.66 22.64
CA LEU A 248 -14.53 1.73 22.13
C LEU A 248 -13.89 3.09 22.35
N LYS A 249 -14.64 4.18 22.09
CA LYS A 249 -14.17 5.56 22.34
C LYS A 249 -13.85 5.80 23.81
N ASN A 250 -14.72 5.37 24.71
CA ASN A 250 -14.52 5.59 26.15
C ASN A 250 -13.38 4.76 26.73
N ILE A 251 -13.24 3.51 26.28
CA ILE A 251 -12.10 2.66 26.67
C ILE A 251 -10.79 3.24 26.16
N SER A 252 -10.77 3.75 24.93
CA SER A 252 -9.62 4.43 24.35
C SER A 252 -9.20 5.64 25.18
N ARG A 253 -10.17 6.47 25.59
CA ARG A 253 -9.93 7.61 26.49
C ARG A 253 -9.38 7.16 27.85
N CYS A 254 -9.98 6.13 28.46
CA CYS A 254 -9.54 5.58 29.75
C CYS A 254 -8.07 5.13 29.70
N MET A 255 -7.66 4.48 28.61
CA MET A 255 -6.26 4.10 28.39
C MET A 255 -5.34 5.32 28.27
N THR A 256 -5.70 6.30 27.42
CA THR A 256 -4.86 7.49 27.19
C THR A 256 -4.72 8.38 28.43
N GLU A 257 -5.72 8.41 29.32
CA GLU A 257 -5.66 9.16 30.57
C GLU A 257 -4.81 8.46 31.64
N ARG A 258 -4.72 7.12 31.59
CA ARG A 258 -3.92 6.34 32.56
C ARG A 258 -2.45 6.23 32.15
N LEU A 259 -2.17 6.09 30.86
CA LEU A 259 -0.84 5.77 30.34
C LEU A 259 0.03 7.01 30.16
N ARG A 260 1.34 6.82 30.20
CA ARG A 260 2.30 7.92 30.06
C ARG A 260 2.46 8.30 28.59
N SER A 261 2.98 9.50 28.32
CA SER A 261 3.30 9.95 26.97
C SER A 261 4.36 9.08 26.26
N THR A 262 5.16 8.34 27.03
CA THR A 262 6.16 7.38 26.52
C THR A 262 5.56 6.04 26.14
N ASP A 263 4.38 5.71 26.64
CA ASP A 263 3.67 4.47 26.31
C ASP A 263 2.94 4.67 24.98
N PHE A 264 2.82 3.59 24.20
CA PHE A 264 2.18 3.65 22.89
C PHE A 264 0.97 2.72 22.84
N VAL A 265 -0.17 3.24 22.40
CA VAL A 265 -1.42 2.49 22.32
C VAL A 265 -1.96 2.54 20.90
N GLY A 266 -2.42 1.40 20.41
CA GLY A 266 -3.10 1.31 19.13
C GLY A 266 -4.26 0.32 19.13
N ARG A 267 -5.22 0.53 18.22
CA ARG A 267 -6.30 -0.42 17.96
C ARG A 267 -5.87 -1.39 16.87
N LEU A 268 -5.83 -2.68 17.19
CA LEU A 268 -5.35 -3.73 16.29
C LEU A 268 -6.45 -4.20 15.32
N GLY A 269 -7.71 -4.10 15.74
CA GLY A 269 -8.89 -4.41 14.95
C GLY A 269 -10.07 -4.80 15.85
N GLY A 270 -11.31 -4.56 15.42
CA GLY A 270 -12.48 -4.90 16.23
C GLY A 270 -12.42 -4.28 17.64
N GLU A 271 -12.45 -5.13 18.65
CA GLU A 271 -12.34 -4.83 20.08
C GLU A 271 -10.94 -5.01 20.68
N GLU A 272 -9.94 -5.30 19.84
CA GLU A 272 -8.57 -5.59 20.27
C GLU A 272 -7.67 -4.34 20.24
N PHE A 273 -6.91 -4.17 21.32
CA PHE A 273 -5.94 -3.09 21.51
C PHE A 273 -4.55 -3.66 21.80
N GLY A 274 -3.53 -2.94 21.32
CA GLY A 274 -2.13 -3.20 21.61
C GLY A 274 -1.57 -2.05 22.43
N LEU A 275 -0.72 -2.38 23.41
CA LEU A 275 0.02 -1.42 24.20
C LEU A 275 1.52 -1.78 24.21
N ILE A 276 2.38 -0.76 24.10
CA ILE A 276 3.82 -0.87 24.26
C ILE A 276 4.19 -0.03 25.47
N LEU A 277 4.59 -0.70 26.55
CA LEU A 277 5.00 -0.07 27.80
C LEU A 277 6.52 -0.03 27.83
N ARG A 278 7.09 1.18 27.71
CA ARG A 278 8.55 1.38 27.60
C ARG A 278 9.17 1.54 28.99
N ASP A 279 10.41 1.06 29.13
CA ASP A 279 11.21 1.22 30.36
C ASP A 279 10.48 0.73 31.62
N VAL A 280 9.83 -0.43 31.50
CA VAL A 280 9.01 -1.03 32.56
C VAL A 280 9.59 -2.38 32.96
N LYS A 281 9.66 -2.65 34.27
CA LYS A 281 9.98 -4.00 34.77
C LYS A 281 8.76 -4.90 34.66
N PRO A 282 8.93 -6.23 34.57
CA PRO A 282 7.80 -7.14 34.42
C PRO A 282 6.71 -6.97 35.48
N ALA A 283 7.07 -6.89 36.76
CA ALA A 283 6.10 -6.71 37.84
C ALA A 283 5.32 -5.38 37.74
N ASP A 284 6.00 -4.30 37.37
CA ASP A 284 5.39 -2.97 37.24
C ASP A 284 4.40 -2.92 36.07
N ALA A 285 4.68 -3.64 34.98
CA ALA A 285 3.76 -3.77 33.85
C ALA A 285 2.45 -4.47 34.26
N PHE A 286 2.54 -5.51 35.10
CA PHE A 286 1.35 -6.19 35.64
C PHE A 286 0.52 -5.28 36.52
N VAL A 287 1.14 -4.57 37.47
CA VAL A 287 0.44 -3.64 38.36
C VAL A 287 -0.28 -2.56 37.54
N LEU A 288 0.42 -1.97 36.57
CA LEU A 288 -0.15 -0.95 35.69
C LEU A 288 -1.36 -1.48 34.90
N MET A 289 -1.27 -2.70 34.36
CA MET A 289 -2.36 -3.31 33.61
C MET A 289 -3.52 -3.73 34.50
N ASP A 290 -3.27 -4.19 35.73
CA ASP A 290 -4.36 -4.54 36.65
C ASP A 290 -5.11 -3.29 37.14
N GLU A 291 -4.41 -2.19 37.40
CA GLU A 291 -5.06 -0.91 37.68
C GLU A 291 -5.91 -0.43 36.49
N LEU A 292 -5.41 -0.55 35.26
CA LEU A 292 -6.17 -0.21 34.07
C LEU A 292 -7.39 -1.11 33.91
N ARG A 293 -7.25 -2.42 34.16
CA ARG A 293 -8.35 -3.38 34.16
C ARG A 293 -9.43 -3.01 35.18
N GLN A 294 -9.04 -2.69 36.41
CA GLN A 294 -9.98 -2.26 37.46
C GLN A 294 -10.72 -0.99 37.04
N ARG A 295 -10.00 0.03 36.55
CA ARG A 295 -10.61 1.27 36.03
C ARG A 295 -11.63 1.02 34.92
N ILE A 296 -11.35 0.09 34.02
CA ILE A 296 -12.29 -0.28 32.95
C ILE A 296 -13.51 -1.00 33.52
N SER A 297 -13.30 -1.93 34.46
CA SER A 297 -14.36 -2.69 35.12
C SER A 297 -15.32 -1.80 35.93
N ASP A 298 -14.79 -0.72 36.51
CA ASP A 298 -15.56 0.25 37.30
C ASP A 298 -16.23 1.33 36.45
N LEU A 299 -15.95 1.35 35.14
CA LEU A 299 -16.47 2.35 34.24
C LEU A 299 -17.95 2.08 33.94
N GLU A 300 -18.81 2.93 34.48
CA GLU A 300 -20.21 3.01 34.07
C GLU A 300 -20.38 3.98 32.89
N LEU A 301 -20.76 3.44 31.74
CA LEU A 301 -20.94 4.21 30.52
C LEU A 301 -22.43 4.50 30.30
N PRO A 302 -22.91 5.74 30.55
CA PRO A 302 -24.29 6.10 30.27
C PRO A 302 -24.52 6.18 28.75
N TYR A 303 -25.47 5.40 28.23
CA TYR A 303 -25.84 5.37 26.82
C TYR A 303 -27.36 5.33 26.68
N GLY A 304 -27.98 6.48 26.41
CA GLY A 304 -29.43 6.64 26.47
C GLY A 304 -29.96 6.38 27.88
N GLU A 305 -30.93 5.47 28.01
CA GLU A 305 -31.47 5.02 29.31
C GLU A 305 -30.68 3.86 29.93
N ALA A 306 -29.74 3.26 29.18
CA ALA A 306 -28.92 2.15 29.63
C ALA A 306 -27.62 2.61 30.29
N ARG A 307 -27.09 1.77 31.18
CA ARG A 307 -25.71 1.88 31.69
C ARG A 307 -24.92 0.65 31.24
N ILE A 308 -23.93 0.87 30.40
CA ILE A 308 -23.07 -0.20 29.89
C ILE A 308 -21.90 -0.36 30.87
N ARG A 309 -21.67 -1.59 31.32
CA ARG A 309 -20.46 -2.00 32.02
C ARG A 309 -19.76 -3.07 31.19
N VAL A 310 -18.46 -2.90 30.99
CA VAL A 310 -17.63 -3.86 30.27
C VAL A 310 -16.40 -4.18 31.12
N THR A 311 -15.80 -5.34 30.83
CA THR A 311 -14.51 -5.72 31.42
C THR A 311 -13.53 -5.96 30.28
N ALA A 312 -12.25 -6.10 30.60
CA ALA A 312 -11.25 -6.42 29.60
C ALA A 312 -10.23 -7.42 30.14
N SER A 313 -9.70 -8.23 29.24
CA SER A 313 -8.66 -9.19 29.51
C SER A 313 -7.37 -8.77 28.84
N PHE A 314 -6.23 -9.06 29.48
CA PHE A 314 -4.91 -8.58 29.07
C PHE A 314 -3.91 -9.74 29.05
N GLY A 315 -3.14 -9.84 27.97
CA GLY A 315 -2.01 -10.75 27.84
C GLY A 315 -0.70 -9.98 27.70
N ILE A 316 0.29 -10.27 28.54
CA ILE A 316 1.57 -9.54 28.59
C ILE A 316 2.72 -10.43 28.10
N ALA A 317 3.45 -9.95 27.10
CA ALA A 317 4.76 -10.45 26.70
C ALA A 317 5.85 -9.44 27.08
N GLN A 318 7.04 -9.94 27.39
CA GLN A 318 8.17 -9.16 27.90
C GLN A 318 9.34 -9.30 26.96
N TRP A 319 9.94 -8.16 26.58
CA TRP A 319 11.20 -8.15 25.86
C TRP A 319 12.38 -8.17 26.83
N PRO A 320 13.46 -8.93 26.55
CA PRO A 320 13.64 -9.85 25.42
C PRO A 320 13.21 -11.31 25.70
N ASP A 321 12.76 -11.59 26.93
CA ASP A 321 12.58 -12.96 27.44
C ASP A 321 11.56 -13.80 26.65
N HIS A 322 10.55 -13.15 26.08
CA HIS A 322 9.46 -13.81 25.35
C HIS A 322 9.63 -13.80 23.83
N GLY A 323 10.80 -13.39 23.35
CA GLY A 323 11.17 -13.46 21.94
C GLY A 323 11.86 -12.21 21.42
N ARG A 324 12.59 -12.36 20.31
CA ARG A 324 13.41 -11.30 19.70
C ARG A 324 12.80 -10.66 18.46
N GLU A 325 11.56 -11.03 18.14
CA GLU A 325 10.83 -10.54 16.96
C GLU A 325 9.40 -10.17 17.34
N ALA A 326 8.81 -9.20 16.65
CA ALA A 326 7.46 -8.72 16.94
C ALA A 326 6.41 -9.85 16.90
N GLU A 327 6.50 -10.75 15.91
CA GLU A 327 5.58 -11.89 15.79
C GLU A 327 5.66 -12.82 17.00
N SER A 328 6.88 -13.08 17.50
CA SER A 328 7.10 -13.93 18.66
C SER A 328 6.48 -13.36 19.94
N LEU A 329 6.62 -12.04 20.15
CA LEU A 329 6.02 -11.33 21.28
C LEU A 329 4.48 -11.33 21.19
N PHE A 330 3.92 -11.01 20.02
CA PHE A 330 2.47 -11.05 19.81
C PHE A 330 1.89 -12.43 20.10
N ARG A 331 2.53 -13.49 19.59
CA ARG A 331 2.10 -14.86 19.83
C ARG A 331 2.13 -15.25 21.31
N VAL A 332 3.08 -14.71 22.09
CA VAL A 332 3.10 -14.95 23.54
C VAL A 332 1.98 -14.17 24.23
N ALA A 333 1.84 -12.88 23.95
CA ALA A 333 0.80 -12.03 24.53
C ALA A 333 -0.62 -12.57 24.22
N ASP A 334 -0.88 -12.96 22.97
CA ASP A 334 -2.16 -13.52 22.55
C ASP A 334 -2.48 -14.85 23.25
N ARG A 335 -1.49 -15.74 23.42
CA ARG A 335 -1.68 -16.97 24.20
C ARG A 335 -2.06 -16.69 25.65
N TRP A 336 -1.45 -15.66 26.27
CA TRP A 336 -1.81 -15.27 27.63
C TRP A 336 -3.22 -14.69 27.70
N LEU A 337 -3.57 -13.80 26.79
CA LEU A 337 -4.91 -13.24 26.65
C LEU A 337 -5.97 -14.34 26.49
N TYR A 338 -5.72 -15.29 25.59
CA TYR A 338 -6.60 -16.44 25.37
C TYR A 338 -6.76 -17.28 26.64
N SER A 339 -5.68 -17.52 27.39
CA SER A 339 -5.76 -18.25 28.66
C SER A 339 -6.59 -17.51 29.71
N GLY A 340 -6.46 -16.18 29.80
CA GLY A 340 -7.26 -15.35 30.70
C GLY A 340 -8.74 -15.37 30.35
N LYS A 341 -9.07 -15.28 29.05
CA LYS A 341 -10.44 -15.44 28.56
C LYS A 341 -11.05 -16.79 28.93
N ARG A 342 -10.26 -17.87 28.95
CA ARG A 342 -10.70 -19.20 29.40
C ARG A 342 -10.78 -19.35 30.92
N ALA A 343 -10.01 -18.55 31.66
CA ALA A 343 -9.96 -18.59 33.12
C ALA A 343 -11.06 -17.77 33.80
N GLY A 344 -11.91 -17.08 33.04
CA GLY A 344 -13.02 -16.30 33.59
C GLY A 344 -13.10 -14.85 33.10
N ARG A 345 -12.19 -14.42 32.21
CA ARG A 345 -12.10 -13.04 31.70
C ARG A 345 -11.79 -12.04 32.81
N ASN A 346 -11.85 -10.73 32.51
CA ASN A 346 -11.55 -9.66 33.46
C ASN A 346 -10.25 -9.91 34.25
N CYS A 347 -9.15 -10.19 33.56
CA CYS A 347 -7.88 -10.54 34.20
C CYS A 347 -6.66 -10.10 33.40
N VAL A 348 -5.51 -10.05 34.08
CA VAL A 348 -4.20 -9.80 33.47
C VAL A 348 -3.37 -11.07 33.60
N VAL A 349 -2.82 -11.55 32.47
CA VAL A 349 -2.03 -12.80 32.43
C VAL A 349 -0.70 -12.59 31.74
N GLY A 350 0.34 -13.25 32.23
CA GLY A 350 1.66 -13.32 31.61
C GLY A 350 2.60 -14.22 32.41
N ALA A 351 3.89 -14.26 32.04
CA ALA A 351 4.83 -15.17 32.70
C ALA A 351 5.00 -14.84 34.20
N GLY A 352 4.92 -15.89 35.04
CA GLY A 352 5.02 -15.78 36.50
C GLY A 352 3.72 -15.38 37.21
N HIS A 353 2.61 -15.16 36.48
CA HIS A 353 1.30 -14.82 37.05
C HIS A 353 0.22 -15.74 36.48
N ASN A 354 -0.09 -16.81 37.21
CA ASN A 354 -1.19 -17.71 36.87
C ASN A 354 -2.45 -17.26 37.65
N PRO A 355 -3.60 -17.02 37.01
CA PRO A 355 -4.81 -16.52 37.68
C PRO A 355 -5.27 -17.39 38.87
N ARG A 356 -4.86 -18.66 38.95
CA ARG A 356 -5.14 -19.54 40.10
C ARG A 356 -4.33 -19.26 41.37
N GLN A 357 -3.30 -18.41 41.34
CA GLN A 357 -2.52 -18.08 42.55
C GLN A 357 -3.11 -16.93 43.38
N LEU A 358 -4.05 -16.15 42.83
CA LEU A 358 -4.70 -15.03 43.54
C LEU A 358 -5.74 -15.48 44.59
N GLU A 359 -6.34 -16.67 44.44
CA GLU A 359 -7.22 -17.26 45.46
C GLU A 359 -6.46 -17.71 46.72
N ILE A 360 -5.15 -17.94 46.65
CA ILE A 360 -4.38 -18.44 47.79
C ILE A 360 -3.86 -17.28 48.66
N LEU A 361 -3.53 -16.12 48.06
CA LEU A 361 -3.01 -14.96 48.79
C LEU A 361 -4.09 -14.15 49.53
N THR A 362 -5.36 -14.33 49.22
CA THR A 362 -6.48 -13.67 49.93
C THR A 362 -6.99 -14.49 51.11
N VAL A 363 -6.74 -15.81 51.14
CA VAL A 363 -7.18 -16.70 52.22
C VAL A 363 -6.17 -16.77 53.38
N GLU A 364 -4.89 -16.48 53.14
CA GLU A 364 -3.87 -16.44 54.21
C GLU A 364 -3.81 -15.09 54.97
N ALA A 365 -4.62 -14.10 54.58
CA ALA A 365 -4.68 -12.78 55.22
C ALA A 365 -6.04 -12.47 55.91
N SER A 366 -6.84 -13.50 56.22
CA SER A 366 -8.13 -13.37 56.93
C SER A 366 -8.07 -13.95 58.34
#